data_AF-A0A939X1F3-F1
#
_entry.id   AF-A0A939X1F3-F1
#
_cell.length_a   1.000
_cell.length_b   1.000
_cell.length_c   1.000
_cell.angle_alpha   90.00
_cell.angle_beta   90.00
_cell.angle_gamma   90.00
#
_symmetry.space_group_name_H-M   'P 1'
#
loop_
_entity.id
_entity.type
_entity.pdbx_description
1 polymer ?
#
loop_
_entity_poly.entity_id
_entity_poly.type
_entity_poly.pdbx_seq_one_letter_code
_entity_poly.pdbx_strand_id
1 'polypeptide(L)'
;MADTSLVQVKVDAETKTDVTMLYESLGLDLPTAIRIFFKKSIAVGGLPFELRNDSFSKRWNVYKEARNSIQENNVPEMSLDEINAEISDVRSGL
;
A
#
# COMPACT_ATOMS: atom_id res chain seq x y z
N MET A 1 5.04 -30.19 15.63
CA MET A 1 3.84 -30.44 14.79
C MET A 1 3.34 -29.08 14.33
N ALA A 2 3.08 -28.89 13.04
CA ALA A 2 2.56 -27.61 12.56
C ALA A 2 1.10 -27.49 13.00
N ASP A 3 0.81 -26.53 13.87
CA ASP A 3 -0.52 -26.31 14.41
C ASP A 3 -1.39 -25.67 13.33
N THR A 4 -2.30 -26.43 12.72
CA THR A 4 -3.16 -25.93 11.64
C THR A 4 -4.46 -25.40 12.22
N SER A 5 -4.69 -24.08 12.11
CA SER A 5 -5.94 -23.44 12.52
C SER A 5 -6.91 -23.27 11.34
N LEU A 6 -8.21 -23.47 11.58
CA LEU A 6 -9.26 -23.28 10.59
C LEU A 6 -9.68 -21.81 10.51
N VAL A 7 -9.77 -21.28 9.29
CA VAL A 7 -10.32 -19.96 9.00
C VAL A 7 -11.59 -20.12 8.19
N GLN A 8 -12.72 -19.60 8.70
CA GLN A 8 -14.01 -19.60 8.00
C GLN A 8 -14.33 -18.18 7.52
N VAL A 9 -14.61 -18.04 6.22
CA VAL A 9 -14.93 -16.76 5.58
C VAL A 9 -16.35 -16.84 5.02
N LYS A 10 -17.20 -15.87 5.36
CA LYS A 10 -18.53 -15.72 4.76
C LYS A 10 -18.42 -14.83 3.53
N VAL A 11 -18.96 -15.30 2.42
CA VAL A 11 -19.02 -14.61 1.12
C VAL A 11 -20.35 -14.98 0.46
N ASP A 12 -20.92 -14.06 -0.30
CA ASP A 12 -22.12 -14.34 -1.09
C ASP A 12 -21.83 -15.38 -2.19
N ALA A 13 -22.89 -16.02 -2.67
CA ALA A 13 -22.77 -17.14 -3.60
C ALA A 13 -22.21 -16.71 -4.97
N GLU A 14 -22.55 -15.50 -5.42
CA GLU A 14 -22.09 -14.94 -6.70
C GLU A 14 -20.58 -14.68 -6.65
N THR A 15 -20.12 -13.90 -5.67
CA THR A 15 -18.70 -13.59 -5.48
C THR A 15 -17.87 -14.86 -5.31
N LYS A 16 -18.37 -15.86 -4.59
CA LYS A 16 -17.69 -17.16 -4.46
C LYS A 16 -17.53 -17.86 -5.80
N THR A 17 -18.54 -17.81 -6.66
CA THR A 17 -18.51 -18.45 -7.97
C THR A 17 -17.51 -17.73 -8.87
N ASP A 18 -17.59 -16.40 -8.95
CA ASP A 18 -16.71 -15.59 -9.78
C ASP A 18 -15.23 -15.75 -9.40
N VAL A 19 -14.93 -15.69 -8.10
CA VAL A 19 -13.55 -15.82 -7.63
C VAL A 19 -13.00 -17.25 -7.84
N THR A 20 -13.86 -18.26 -7.74
CA THR A 20 -13.46 -19.65 -8.00
C THR A 20 -13.13 -19.84 -9.48
N MET A 21 -14.00 -19.38 -10.38
CA MET A 21 -13.74 -19.45 -11.82
C MET A 21 -12.47 -18.68 -12.22
N LEU A 22 -12.25 -17.50 -11.63
CA LEU A 22 -11.05 -16.71 -11.86
C LEU A 22 -9.79 -17.49 -11.49
N TYR A 23 -9.72 -18.05 -10.28
CA TYR A 23 -8.52 -18.77 -9.85
C TYR A 23 -8.33 -20.10 -10.59
N GLU A 24 -9.40 -20.81 -10.91
CA GLU A 24 -9.32 -22.02 -11.74
C GLU A 24 -8.77 -21.72 -13.13
N SER A 25 -9.14 -20.59 -13.74
CA SER A 25 -8.56 -20.14 -15.03
C SER A 25 -7.06 -19.88 -14.96
N LEU A 26 -6.54 -19.62 -13.75
CA LEU A 26 -5.11 -19.44 -13.45
C LEU A 26 -4.44 -20.73 -12.97
N GLY A 27 -5.15 -21.85 -12.90
CA GLY A 27 -4.65 -23.12 -12.39
C GLY A 27 -4.47 -23.15 -10.86
N LEU A 28 -5.25 -22.35 -10.13
CA LEU A 28 -5.18 -22.21 -8.67
C LEU A 28 -6.53 -22.55 -8.04
N ASP A 29 -6.50 -23.28 -6.92
CA ASP A 29 -7.68 -23.46 -6.08
C ASP A 29 -7.83 -22.29 -5.11
N LEU A 30 -9.08 -21.97 -4.74
CA LEU A 30 -9.41 -20.86 -3.85
C LEU A 30 -8.68 -20.94 -2.48
N PRO A 31 -8.58 -22.10 -1.79
CA PRO A 31 -7.78 -22.22 -0.57
C PRO A 31 -6.30 -21.87 -0.75
N THR A 32 -5.68 -22.29 -1.86
CA THR A 32 -4.29 -21.93 -2.17
C THR A 32 -4.14 -20.43 -2.42
N ALA A 33 -5.05 -19.82 -3.18
CA ALA A 33 -5.05 -18.38 -3.40
C ALA A 33 -5.12 -17.59 -2.08
N ILE A 34 -5.99 -18.02 -1.15
CA ILE A 34 -6.09 -17.42 0.20
C ILE A 34 -4.78 -17.60 1.00
N ARG A 35 -4.12 -18.76 0.91
CA ARG A 35 -2.82 -18.96 1.57
C ARG A 35 -1.73 -18.05 0.99
N ILE A 36 -1.70 -17.87 -0.32
CA ILE A 36 -0.79 -16.94 -0.99
C ILE A 36 -1.05 -15.52 -0.51
N PHE A 37 -2.32 -15.12 -0.43
CA PHE A 37 -2.73 -13.81 0.08
C PHE A 37 -2.18 -13.55 1.48
N PHE A 38 -2.33 -14.47 2.42
CA PHE A 38 -1.80 -14.31 3.78
C PHE A 38 -0.28 -14.24 3.82
N LYS A 39 0.42 -15.13 3.09
CA LYS A 39 1.88 -15.09 3.02
C LYS A 39 2.39 -13.76 2.48
N LYS A 40 1.75 -13.25 1.42
CA LYS A 40 2.14 -11.97 0.83
C LYS A 40 1.85 -10.82 1.79
N SER A 41 0.72 -10.84 2.49
CA SER A 41 0.35 -9.82 3.47
C SER A 41 1.39 -9.72 4.60
N ILE A 42 1.84 -10.87 5.12
CA ILE A 42 2.90 -10.94 6.13
C ILE A 42 4.22 -10.39 5.56
N ALA A 43 4.59 -10.79 4.34
CA ALA A 43 5.85 -10.38 3.72
C ALA A 43 5.95 -8.87 3.47
N VAL A 44 4.81 -8.19 3.22
CA VAL A 44 4.77 -6.74 3.00
C VAL A 44 4.38 -5.94 4.25
N GLY A 45 4.04 -6.61 5.36
CA GLY A 45 3.58 -5.95 6.58
C GLY A 45 2.25 -5.21 6.44
N GLY A 46 1.37 -5.64 5.53
CA GLY A 46 0.15 -4.93 5.18
C GLY A 46 -0.72 -5.65 4.15
N LEU A 47 -1.65 -4.94 3.51
CA LEU A 47 -2.45 -5.52 2.43
C LEU A 47 -1.57 -5.80 1.20
N PRO A 48 -1.72 -6.97 0.54
CA PRO A 48 -0.87 -7.39 -0.56
C PRO A 48 -1.32 -6.77 -1.90
N PHE A 49 -1.98 -5.62 -1.84
CA PHE A 49 -2.43 -4.82 -2.96
C PHE A 49 -2.48 -3.35 -2.54
N GLU A 50 -2.39 -2.46 -3.52
CA GLU A 50 -2.52 -1.02 -3.29
C GLU A 50 -3.97 -0.67 -2.97
N LEU A 51 -4.19 0.04 -1.86
CA LEU A 51 -5.48 0.69 -1.58
C LEU A 51 -5.60 1.96 -2.43
N ARG A 52 -5.89 1.81 -3.73
CA ARG A 52 -6.22 2.96 -4.58
C ARG A 52 -7.64 3.42 -4.26
N ASN A 53 -7.77 4.32 -3.29
CA ASN A 53 -8.92 5.20 -3.22
C ASN A 53 -8.64 6.39 -4.16
N ASP A 54 -9.63 6.88 -4.91
CA ASP A 54 -9.51 8.09 -5.73
C ASP A 54 -9.05 9.33 -4.92
N SER A 55 -9.24 9.30 -3.60
CA SER A 55 -8.68 10.31 -2.70
C SER A 55 -7.17 10.16 -2.47
N PHE A 56 -6.66 8.91 -2.42
CA PHE A 56 -5.24 8.61 -2.24
C PHE A 56 -4.43 8.91 -3.50
N SER A 57 -5.00 8.65 -4.69
CA SER A 57 -4.39 8.99 -5.97
C SER A 57 -4.18 10.50 -6.13
N LYS A 58 -5.11 11.34 -5.66
CA LYS A 58 -4.92 12.81 -5.64
C LYS A 58 -3.73 13.25 -4.79
N ARG A 59 -3.60 12.72 -3.56
CA ARG A 59 -2.44 13.04 -2.68
C ARG A 59 -1.13 12.56 -3.29
N TRP A 60 -1.13 11.36 -3.87
CA TRP A 60 0.04 10.81 -4.54
C TRP A 60 0.46 11.64 -5.76
N ASN A 61 -0.50 12.13 -6.55
CA ASN A 61 -0.23 13.00 -7.69
C ASN A 61 0.44 14.31 -7.26
N VAL A 62 -0.05 14.97 -6.20
CA VAL A 62 0.57 16.19 -5.64
C VAL A 62 2.01 15.91 -5.19
N TYR A 63 2.25 14.80 -4.48
CA TYR A 63 3.59 14.42 -4.05
C TYR A 63 4.52 14.14 -5.25
N LYS A 64 4.01 13.44 -6.25
CA LYS A 64 4.76 13.11 -7.48
C LYS A 64 5.12 14.37 -8.28
N GLU A 65 4.20 15.31 -8.41
CA GLU A 65 4.44 16.60 -9.07
C GLU A 65 5.51 17.42 -8.34
N ALA A 66 5.42 17.55 -7.02
CA ALA A 66 6.42 18.25 -6.22
C ALA A 66 7.82 17.60 -6.35
N ARG A 67 7.89 16.27 -6.35
CA ARG A 67 9.14 15.53 -6.51
C ARG A 67 9.74 15.67 -7.91
N ASN A 68 8.91 15.74 -8.93
CA ASN A 68 9.36 15.99 -10.30
C ASN A 68 9.91 17.41 -10.44
N SER A 69 9.22 18.43 -9.89
CA SER A 69 9.70 19.80 -9.94
C SER A 69 11.04 20.00 -9.22
N ILE A 70 11.26 19.30 -8.10
CA ILE A 70 12.55 19.35 -7.37
C ILE A 70 13.70 18.78 -8.23
N GLN A 71 13.45 17.67 -8.93
CA GLN A 71 14.44 17.05 -9.83
C GLN A 71 14.72 17.89 -11.08
N GLU A 72 13.69 18.42 -11.74
CA GLU A 72 13.85 19.23 -12.94
C GLU A 72 14.58 20.55 -12.66
N ASN A 73 14.29 21.18 -11.52
CA ASN A 73 14.90 22.45 -11.13
C ASN A 73 16.21 22.28 -10.34
N ASN A 74 16.71 21.05 -10.21
CA ASN A 74 17.93 20.70 -9.48
C ASN A 74 18.01 21.41 -8.10
N VAL A 75 16.89 21.44 -7.39
CA VAL A 75 16.79 22.14 -6.11
C VAL A 75 17.70 21.42 -5.11
N PRO A 76 18.69 22.10 -4.50
CA PRO A 76 19.62 21.46 -3.58
C PRO A 76 18.88 20.93 -2.34
N GLU A 77 19.31 19.77 -1.85
CA GLU A 77 18.83 19.23 -0.58
C GLU A 77 19.32 20.13 0.55
N MET A 78 18.39 20.65 1.36
CA MET A 78 18.73 21.45 2.53
C MET A 78 19.32 20.54 3.61
N SER A 79 20.33 21.03 4.33
CA SER A 79 20.88 20.30 5.47
C SER A 79 19.86 20.26 6.62
N LEU A 80 19.99 19.25 7.49
CA LEU A 80 19.14 19.14 8.68
C LEU A 80 19.27 20.37 9.60
N ASP A 81 20.43 21.00 9.63
CA ASP A 81 20.68 22.20 10.44
C ASP A 81 19.94 23.42 9.89
N GLU A 82 19.95 23.62 8.57
CA GLU A 82 19.17 24.68 7.90
C GLU A 82 17.67 24.48 8.08
N ILE A 83 17.19 23.24 7.95
CA ILE A 83 15.78 22.89 8.17
C ILE A 83 15.36 23.20 9.61
N ASN A 84 16.18 22.82 10.59
CA ASN A 84 15.87 23.05 12.01
C ASN A 84 15.90 24.54 12.38
N ALA A 85 16.82 25.31 11.78
CA ALA A 85 16.87 26.76 11.95
C ALA A 85 15.59 27.45 11.44
N GLU A 86 15.13 27.10 10.22
CA GLU A 86 13.91 27.66 9.64
C GLU A 86 12.66 27.31 10.47
N ILE A 87 12.53 26.05 10.91
CA ILE A 87 11.42 25.61 11.76
C ILE A 87 11.42 26.35 13.10
N SER A 88 12.61 26.56 13.70
CA SER A 88 12.76 27.32 14.95
C SER A 88 12.29 28.76 14.76
N ASP A 89 12.74 29.44 13.70
CA ASP A 89 12.39 30.83 13.42
C ASP A 89 10.87 30.99 13.25
N VAL A 90 10.22 30.14 12.45
CA VAL A 90 8.76 30.18 12.25
C VAL A 90 7.98 29.94 13.55
N ARG A 91 8.45 29.01 14.38
CA ARG A 91 7.80 28.70 15.67
C ARG A 91 8.06 29.74 16.74
N SER A 92 9.16 30.47 16.66
CA SER A 92 9.53 31.55 17.59
C SER A 92 8.77 32.86 17.31
N GLY A 93 8.24 33.02 16.09
CA GLY A 93 7.39 34.14 15.68
C GLY A 93 5.88 33.96 15.94
N LEU A 94 5.48 32.87 16.61
CA LEU A 94 4.13 32.61 17.13
C LEU A 94 4.07 32.93 18.63
#